data_AF-A0A850Z1H1-F1
#
_entry.id   AF-A0A850Z1H1-F1
#
_cell.length_a   1.000
_cell.length_b   1.000
_cell.length_c   1.000
_cell.angle_alpha   90.00
_cell.angle_beta   90.00
_cell.angle_gamma   90.00
#
_symmetry.space_group_name_H-M   'P 1'
#
loop_
_entity.id
_entity.type
_entity.pdbx_description
1 polymer ?
#
loop_
_entity_poly.entity_id
_entity_poly.type
_entity_poly.pdbx_seq_one_letter_code
_entity_poly.pdbx_strand_id
1 'polypeptide(L)' 'SPGRRALLALVRRSRHREVPLRDLQGGKAPPGARLGVPFLLHDLLGAQQLQSVPTASGPLLRLAES' A
#
# COMPACT_ATOMS: atom_id res chain seq x y z
N SER A 1 8.96 -7.36 -6.36
CA SER A 1 9.26 -6.50 -7.54
C SER A 1 9.69 -5.10 -7.08
N PRO A 2 10.32 -4.28 -7.96
CA PRO A 2 10.61 -2.87 -7.67
C PRO A 2 9.37 -2.08 -7.23
N GLY A 3 8.22 -2.30 -7.86
CA GLY A 3 6.95 -1.69 -7.48
C GLY A 3 6.50 -2.02 -6.05
N ARG A 4 6.58 -3.30 -5.64
CA ARG A 4 6.29 -3.73 -4.24
C ARG A 4 7.15 -2.98 -3.24
N ARG A 5 8.47 -2.93 -3.49
CA ARG A 5 9.43 -2.26 -2.60
C ARG A 5 9.15 -0.76 -2.50
N ALA A 6 8.84 -0.13 -3.63
CA ALA A 6 8.52 1.30 -3.67
C ALA A 6 7.24 1.61 -2.87
N LEU A 7 6.20 0.79 -3.01
CA LEU A 7 4.94 0.94 -2.28
C LEU A 7 5.11 0.71 -0.77
N LEU A 8 5.85 -0.35 -0.37
CA LEU A 8 6.18 -0.57 1.04
C LEU A 8 7.03 0.58 1.63
N ALA A 9 7.96 1.14 0.85
CA ALA A 9 8.75 2.29 1.28
C ALA A 9 7.89 3.56 1.43
N LEU A 10 6.86 3.73 0.60
CA LEU A 10 5.89 4.82 0.74
C LEU A 10 5.13 4.68 2.06
N VAL A 11 4.56 3.50 2.35
CA VAL A 11 3.84 3.25 3.61
C VAL A 11 4.77 3.41 4.82
N ARG A 12 6.02 2.95 4.76
CA ARG A 12 7.00 3.15 5.87
C ARG A 12 7.29 4.60 6.19
N ARG A 13 7.22 5.49 5.19
CA ARG A 13 7.53 6.92 5.34
C ARG A 13 6.29 7.75 5.67
N SER A 14 5.09 7.19 5.57
CA SER A 14 3.88 7.91 5.91
C SER A 14 3.73 8.06 7.42
N ARG A 15 2.91 9.02 7.82
CA ARG A 15 2.60 9.26 9.22
C ARG A 15 1.99 7.99 9.83
N HIS A 16 2.46 7.61 11.02
CA HIS A 16 2.05 6.39 11.71
C HIS A 16 2.31 5.07 10.96
N ARG A 17 3.02 5.11 9.82
CA ARG A 17 3.18 3.97 8.89
C ARG A 17 1.85 3.48 8.31
N GLU A 18 0.90 4.41 8.16
CA GLU A 18 -0.44 4.15 7.63
C GLU A 18 -0.73 5.08 6.45
N VAL A 19 -1.48 4.60 5.46
CA VAL A 19 -1.89 5.38 4.29
C VAL A 19 -3.34 5.06 3.94
N PRO A 20 -4.22 6.06 3.74
CA PRO A 20 -5.56 5.81 3.22
C PRO A 20 -5.52 5.11 1.86
N LEU A 21 -6.34 4.07 1.69
CA LEU A 21 -6.36 3.29 0.45
C LEU A 21 -6.66 4.17 -0.78
N ARG A 22 -7.58 5.13 -0.63
CA ARG A 22 -7.98 6.07 -1.68
C ARG A 22 -6.81 6.92 -2.20
N ASP A 23 -5.86 7.25 -1.33
CA ASP A 23 -4.71 8.09 -1.67
C ASP A 23 -3.69 7.31 -2.54
N LEU A 24 -3.66 5.98 -2.42
CA LEU A 24 -2.84 5.10 -3.25
C LEU A 24 -3.47 4.79 -4.60
N GLN A 25 -4.80 4.76 -4.67
CA GLN A 25 -5.55 4.45 -5.90
C GLN A 25 -5.61 5.64 -6.86
N GLY A 26 -5.60 6.88 -6.35
CA GLY A 26 -5.58 8.10 -7.17
C GLY A 26 -4.18 8.59 -7.58
N GLY A 27 -3.11 7.98 -7.05
CA GLY A 27 -1.74 8.45 -7.23
C GLY A 27 -1.03 7.92 -8.48
N LYS A 28 0.07 8.59 -8.86
CA LYS A 28 0.98 8.10 -9.92
C LYS A 28 1.61 6.76 -9.49
N ALA A 29 1.54 5.76 -10.37
CA ALA A 29 2.07 4.44 -10.09
C ALA A 29 3.60 4.48 -9.81
N PRO A 30 4.09 3.75 -8.79
CA PRO A 30 5.52 3.71 -8.49
C PRO A 30 6.34 3.17 -9.67
N PRO A 31 7.62 3.58 -9.82
CA PRO A 31 8.50 2.99 -10.83
C PRO A 31 8.54 1.46 -10.76
N GLY A 32 8.33 0.80 -11.91
CA GLY A 32 8.27 -0.66 -11.99
C GLY A 32 6.93 -1.29 -11.61
N ALA A 33 5.86 -0.50 -11.39
CA ALA A 33 4.49 -0.97 -11.22
C ALA A 33 3.81 -1.25 -12.57
N ARG A 34 4.30 -2.25 -13.33
CA ARG A 34 3.79 -2.58 -14.68
C ARG A 34 2.28 -2.87 -14.75
N LEU A 35 1.72 -3.42 -13.68
CA LEU A 35 0.30 -3.78 -13.56
C LEU A 35 -0.50 -2.77 -12.71
N GLY A 36 0.09 -1.61 -12.38
CA GLY A 36 -0.54 -0.57 -11.57
C GLY A 36 -0.54 -0.83 -10.07
N VAL A 37 -1.00 0.19 -9.31
CA VAL A 37 -1.08 0.14 -7.85
C VAL A 37 -2.10 -0.89 -7.34
N PRO A 38 -3.31 -1.05 -7.92
CA PRO A 38 -4.28 -2.05 -7.45
C PRO A 38 -3.73 -3.48 -7.45
N PHE A 39 -2.98 -3.87 -8.48
CA PHE A 39 -2.34 -5.19 -8.53
C PHE A 39 -1.29 -5.36 -7.43
N LEU A 40 -0.43 -4.36 -7.23
CA LEU A 40 0.58 -4.41 -6.17
C LEU A 40 -0.04 -4.49 -4.78
N LEU A 41 -1.17 -3.82 -4.57
CA LEU A 41 -1.92 -3.89 -3.32
C LEU A 41 -2.49 -5.28 -3.09
N HIS A 42 -3.14 -5.86 -4.09
CA HIS A 42 -3.64 -7.23 -4.00
C HIS A 42 -2.53 -8.24 -3.65
N ASP A 43 -1.39 -8.13 -4.34
CA ASP A 43 -0.21 -8.98 -4.11
C ASP A 43 0.40 -8.79 -2.71
N LEU A 44 0.52 -7.55 -2.21
CA LEU A 44 1.07 -7.27 -0.88
C LEU A 44 0.14 -7.67 0.26
N LEU A 45 -1.18 -7.52 0.08
CA LEU A 45 -2.20 -7.97 1.03
C LEU A 45 -2.24 -9.51 1.07
N GLY A 46 -2.22 -10.18 -0.08
CA GLY A 46 -2.16 -11.64 -0.17
C GLY A 46 -0.87 -12.21 0.44
N ALA A 47 0.25 -11.49 0.31
CA ALA A 47 1.53 -11.84 0.94
C ALA A 47 1.63 -11.41 2.42
N GLN A 48 0.56 -10.87 3.02
CA GLN A 48 0.49 -10.40 4.41
C GLN A 48 1.59 -9.41 4.80
N GLN A 49 2.07 -8.60 3.84
CA GLN A 49 3.05 -7.54 4.11
C GLN A 49 2.38 -6.20 4.44
N LEU A 50 1.12 -6.06 4.01
CA LEU A 50 0.23 -4.98 4.38
C LEU A 50 -1.03 -5.56 5.02
N GLN A 51 -1.66 -4.76 5.87
CA GLN A 51 -3.00 -5.02 6.40
C GLN A 51 -3.92 -3.86 6.00
N SER A 52 -5.16 -4.18 5.67
CA SER A 52 -6.22 -3.20 5.48
C SER A 52 -7.05 -3.09 6.76
N VAL A 53 -7.13 -1.89 7.33
CA VAL A 53 -7.86 -1.61 8.56
C VAL A 53 -9.05 -0.71 8.25
N PRO A 54 -10.30 -1.14 8.53
CA PRO A 54 -11.47 -0.29 8.31
C PRO A 54 -11.47 0.89 9.29
N THR A 55 -11.84 2.07 8.79
CA THR A 55 -12.05 3.28 9.62
C THR A 55 -13.31 4.01 9.16
N ALA A 56 -13.78 4.97 9.96
CA ALA A 56 -14.93 5.80 9.62
C ALA A 56 -14.75 6.64 8.33
N SER A 57 -13.50 6.89 7.90
CA SER A 57 -13.19 7.62 6.66
C SER A 57 -12.82 6.72 5.48
N GLY A 58 -13.04 5.40 5.62
CA GLY A 58 -12.60 4.38 4.67
C GLY A 58 -11.36 3.62 5.14
N PRO A 59 -10.92 2.60 4.39
CA PRO A 59 -9.81 1.74 4.82
C PRO A 59 -8.45 2.45 4.78
N LEU A 60 -7.65 2.21 5.82
CA LEU A 60 -6.22 2.51 5.85
C LEU A 60 -5.42 1.25 5.53
N LEU A 61 -4.27 1.41 4.90
CA LEU A 61 -3.26 0.37 4.77
C LEU A 61 -2.12 0.65 5.74
N ARG A 62 -1.69 -0.37 6.47
CA ARG A 62 -0.51 -0.32 7.35
C ARG A 62 0.40 -1.51 7.09
N LEU A 63 1.65 -1.42 7.53
CA LEU A 63 2.56 -2.57 7.52
C LEU A 63 2.00 -3.66 8.43
N ALA A 64 2.09 -4.91 8.01
CA ALA A 64 1.87 -6.02 8.94
C ALA A 64 2.98 -6.03 9.99
N GLU A 65 2.60 -6.23 11.25
CA GLU A 65 3.57 -6.46 12.33
C GLU A 65 4.24 -7.82 12.12
N SER A 66 5.54 -7.90 12.40
CA SER A 66 6.36 -9.11 12.25
C SER A 66 6.36 -9.91 13.53
#